data_AF-G5AIU0-F1
#
_entry.id   AF-G5AIU0-F1
#
_cell.length_a   1.000
_cell.length_b   1.000
_cell.length_c   1.000
_cell.angle_alpha   90.00
_cell.angle_beta   90.00
_cell.angle_gamma   90.00
#
_symmetry.space_group_name_H-M   'P 1'
#
loop_
_entity.id
_entity.type
_entity.pdbx_description
1 polymer ?
#
loop_
_entity_poly.entity_id
_entity_poly.type
_entity_poly.pdbx_seq_one_letter_code
_entity_poly.pdbx_strand_id
1 'polypeptide(L)'
;MHLNARARSDLLRMSRRATLAQAMAKYGIALRSDNYSLSRPGAAGPEFLLDTPLQKALSEYARQSGMILPAFVELVRGQTADEYRPNKNLVPGVLNEVCKGYAHLEELQRIVQGGVEVRLSKPPARQVQRPPNHGSARDRLNVLRKNIRKEQDAGRCLVLDRDLLKQWPEIIISPFGVVGKGNEDANVSGRTIHDLSYPEGTSINDYTDQDSITKPEYTHCYAVAAEILRSKHAHPRTRVCVMAGDVASAFRNISIHSNSVYLFGDHIEEDDVIVIELAAPFGWTGPPGFYEIAGGAVACVHGSHTTGEYPGGVFNYHWVNDHINVAADIGTSCEDVDRSLRYAMVAVLGADAINTKKFTDWNTRQRVLGLMFDTVAETVSMPTEKIIKARNIVAAAVCADAKVIFSGFSVFRLRRTCNKT
;
A
#
# COMPACT_ATOMS: atom_id res chain seq x y z
N MET A 1 20.18 -8.24 -10.90
CA MET A 1 19.56 -8.16 -9.55
C MET A 1 18.05 -8.36 -9.57
N HIS A 2 17.28 -7.55 -10.30
CA HIS A 2 15.81 -7.67 -10.35
C HIS A 2 15.32 -9.06 -10.78
N LEU A 3 15.96 -9.70 -11.76
CA LEU A 3 15.64 -11.08 -12.17
C LEU A 3 15.85 -12.10 -11.03
N ASN A 4 16.96 -12.01 -10.29
CA ASN A 4 17.23 -12.90 -9.17
C ASN A 4 16.22 -12.69 -8.03
N ALA A 5 15.87 -11.44 -7.74
CA ALA A 5 14.86 -11.12 -6.73
C ALA A 5 13.47 -11.63 -7.13
N ARG A 6 13.11 -11.55 -8.42
CA ARG A 6 11.87 -12.11 -8.97
C ARG A 6 11.84 -13.63 -8.90
N ALA A 7 12.90 -14.31 -9.34
CA ALA A 7 13.03 -15.76 -9.22
C ALA A 7 12.93 -16.24 -7.78
N ARG A 8 13.50 -15.47 -6.82
CA ARG A 8 13.35 -15.75 -5.39
C ARG A 8 11.89 -15.62 -4.93
N SER A 9 11.20 -14.55 -5.33
CA SER A 9 9.78 -14.34 -5.01
C SER A 9 8.90 -15.50 -5.53
N ASP A 10 9.15 -15.95 -6.77
CA ASP A 10 8.45 -17.08 -7.38
C ASP A 10 8.71 -18.39 -6.63
N LEU A 11 9.97 -18.67 -6.27
CA LEU A 11 10.33 -19.87 -5.51
C LEU A 11 9.71 -19.86 -4.11
N LEU A 12 9.67 -18.69 -3.44
CA LEU A 12 9.00 -18.53 -2.16
C LEU A 12 7.50 -18.81 -2.27
N ARG A 13 6.84 -18.32 -3.33
CA ARG A 13 5.42 -18.62 -3.59
C ARG A 13 5.20 -20.13 -3.80
N MET A 14 6.03 -20.79 -4.60
CA MET A 14 5.93 -22.24 -4.86
C MET A 14 6.15 -23.05 -3.58
N SER A 15 7.16 -22.70 -2.78
CA SER A 15 7.46 -23.36 -1.52
C SER A 15 6.31 -23.24 -0.52
N ARG A 16 5.76 -22.03 -0.33
CA ARG A 16 4.56 -21.83 0.52
C ARG A 16 3.38 -22.69 0.06
N ARG A 17 3.13 -22.74 -1.25
CA ARG A 17 2.04 -23.55 -1.80
C ARG A 17 2.25 -25.04 -1.54
N ALA A 18 3.48 -25.53 -1.70
CA ALA A 18 3.81 -26.94 -1.44
C ALA A 18 3.60 -27.31 0.04
N THR A 19 4.05 -26.45 0.96
CA THR A 19 3.83 -26.62 2.40
C THR A 19 2.34 -26.65 2.74
N LEU A 20 1.56 -25.73 2.19
CA LEU A 20 0.11 -25.68 2.39
C LEU A 20 -0.58 -26.93 1.83
N ALA A 21 -0.21 -27.38 0.62
CA ALA A 21 -0.75 -28.58 0.01
C ALA A 21 -0.44 -29.83 0.86
N GLN A 22 0.78 -29.94 1.39
CA GLN A 22 1.15 -31.04 2.29
C GLN A 22 0.34 -31.01 3.60
N ALA A 23 0.11 -29.82 4.16
CA ALA A 23 -0.70 -29.66 5.36
C ALA A 23 -2.17 -30.05 5.12
N MET A 24 -2.74 -29.61 3.99
CA MET A 24 -4.10 -29.94 3.57
C MET A 24 -4.30 -31.42 3.24
N ALA A 25 -3.30 -32.08 2.65
CA ALA A 25 -3.37 -33.49 2.30
C ALA A 25 -3.57 -34.40 3.53
N LYS A 26 -3.08 -33.99 4.71
CA LYS A 26 -3.32 -34.71 5.99
C LYS A 26 -4.80 -34.78 6.37
N TYR A 27 -5.61 -33.89 5.80
CA TYR A 27 -7.05 -33.78 6.01
C TYR A 27 -7.85 -34.22 4.76
N GLY A 28 -7.18 -34.84 3.78
CA GLY A 28 -7.82 -35.28 2.53
C GLY A 28 -8.22 -34.13 1.59
N ILE A 29 -7.71 -32.92 1.82
CA ILE A 29 -8.04 -31.73 1.02
C ILE A 29 -6.98 -31.53 -0.06
N ALA A 30 -7.42 -31.47 -1.31
CA ALA A 30 -6.54 -31.24 -2.45
C ALA A 30 -6.49 -29.74 -2.82
N LEU A 31 -5.31 -29.14 -2.74
CA LEU A 31 -5.08 -27.78 -3.22
C LEU A 31 -4.95 -27.79 -4.75
N ARG A 32 -5.92 -27.18 -5.46
CA ARG A 32 -5.92 -27.11 -6.93
C ARG A 32 -4.77 -26.26 -7.48
N SER A 33 -4.50 -26.36 -8.79
CA SER A 33 -3.51 -25.53 -9.49
C SER A 33 -3.91 -24.04 -9.54
N ASP A 34 -2.91 -23.16 -9.67
CA ASP A 34 -3.06 -21.69 -9.77
C ASP A 34 -3.60 -21.18 -11.13
N ASN A 35 -4.37 -22.01 -11.84
CA ASN A 35 -4.88 -21.70 -13.17
C ASN A 35 -6.37 -21.33 -13.17
N TYR A 36 -6.92 -20.94 -12.02
CA TYR A 36 -8.31 -20.49 -11.97
C TYR A 36 -8.49 -19.18 -12.74
N SER A 37 -9.59 -19.07 -13.46
CA SER A 37 -9.84 -17.92 -14.34
C SER A 37 -10.03 -16.63 -13.54
N LEU A 38 -9.33 -15.57 -13.93
CA LEU A 38 -9.45 -14.23 -13.33
C LEU A 38 -10.86 -13.63 -13.52
N SER A 39 -11.50 -13.96 -14.64
CA SER A 39 -12.79 -13.44 -15.03
C SER A 39 -13.50 -14.37 -16.00
N ARG A 40 -14.82 -14.21 -16.14
CA ARG A 40 -15.64 -14.84 -17.18
C ARG A 40 -16.31 -13.79 -18.07
N PRO A 41 -16.74 -14.13 -19.29
CA PRO A 41 -17.55 -13.24 -20.11
C PRO A 41 -18.83 -12.83 -19.38
N GLY A 42 -19.15 -11.54 -19.36
CA GLY A 42 -20.36 -10.97 -18.79
C GLY A 42 -21.03 -9.99 -19.76
N ALA A 43 -22.30 -9.66 -19.51
CA ALA A 43 -23.13 -8.85 -20.41
C ALA A 43 -22.59 -7.41 -20.62
N ALA A 44 -21.97 -6.83 -19.59
CA ALA A 44 -21.41 -5.48 -19.62
C ALA A 44 -19.87 -5.46 -19.72
N GLY A 45 -19.25 -6.59 -20.07
CA GLY A 45 -17.80 -6.79 -20.03
C GLY A 45 -17.39 -7.94 -19.10
N PRO A 46 -16.09 -8.13 -18.84
CA PRO A 46 -15.61 -9.22 -18.01
C PRO A 46 -16.14 -9.14 -16.58
N GLU A 47 -16.71 -10.23 -16.09
CA GLU A 47 -17.06 -10.41 -14.68
C GLU A 47 -15.89 -11.06 -13.95
N PHE A 48 -15.27 -10.33 -13.02
CA PHE A 48 -14.13 -10.78 -12.24
C PHE A 48 -14.56 -11.77 -11.17
N LEU A 49 -13.72 -12.79 -10.94
CA LEU A 49 -13.98 -13.89 -10.03
C LEU A 49 -12.98 -13.90 -8.89
N LEU A 50 -13.45 -14.15 -7.67
CA LEU A 50 -12.60 -14.57 -6.56
C LEU A 50 -12.02 -15.96 -6.86
N ASP A 51 -10.88 -16.32 -6.26
CA ASP A 51 -10.36 -17.68 -6.34
C ASP A 51 -11.17 -18.63 -5.47
N THR A 52 -12.34 -19.03 -5.97
CA THR A 52 -13.27 -19.89 -5.25
C THR A 52 -12.65 -21.25 -4.91
N PRO A 53 -11.88 -21.93 -5.77
CA PRO A 53 -11.21 -23.17 -5.39
C PRO A 53 -10.24 -23.00 -4.22
N LEU A 54 -9.40 -21.96 -4.23
CA LEU A 54 -8.48 -21.67 -3.14
C LEU A 54 -9.26 -21.32 -1.87
N GLN A 55 -10.28 -20.47 -1.97
CA GLN A 55 -11.17 -20.11 -0.87
C GLN A 55 -11.77 -21.36 -0.22
N LYS A 56 -12.37 -22.26 -1.02
CA LYS A 56 -13.04 -23.47 -0.50
C LYS A 56 -12.04 -24.42 0.16
N ALA A 57 -10.88 -24.64 -0.45
CA ALA A 57 -9.83 -25.48 0.13
C ALA A 57 -9.31 -24.91 1.46
N LEU A 58 -9.01 -23.60 1.51
CA LEU A 58 -8.58 -22.93 2.74
C LEU A 58 -9.66 -22.97 3.82
N SER A 59 -10.92 -22.77 3.44
CA SER A 59 -12.03 -22.74 4.38
C SER A 59 -12.32 -24.11 4.97
N GLU A 60 -12.30 -25.14 4.11
CA GLU A 60 -12.42 -26.53 4.55
C GLU A 60 -11.28 -26.93 5.47
N TYR A 61 -10.05 -26.54 5.12
CA TYR A 61 -8.89 -26.81 5.95
C TYR A 61 -8.96 -26.11 7.31
N ALA A 62 -9.39 -24.84 7.35
CA ALA A 62 -9.61 -24.11 8.59
C ALA A 62 -10.64 -24.82 9.49
N ARG A 63 -11.77 -25.24 8.91
CA ARG A 63 -12.84 -25.96 9.62
C ARG A 63 -12.35 -27.29 10.19
N GLN A 64 -11.67 -28.11 9.37
CA GLN A 64 -11.24 -29.43 9.80
C GLN A 64 -10.06 -29.41 10.78
N SER A 65 -9.14 -28.45 10.61
CA SER A 65 -7.96 -28.35 11.48
C SER A 65 -8.27 -27.72 12.85
N GLY A 66 -9.35 -26.93 12.96
CA GLY A 66 -9.70 -26.23 14.19
C GLY A 66 -8.65 -25.20 14.64
N MET A 67 -7.76 -24.78 13.75
CA MET A 67 -6.69 -23.83 14.09
C MET A 67 -7.27 -22.49 14.55
N ILE A 68 -6.61 -21.90 15.54
CA ILE A 68 -6.82 -20.48 15.86
C ILE A 68 -6.31 -19.61 14.70
N LEU A 69 -6.92 -18.44 14.52
CA LEU A 69 -6.63 -17.57 13.36
C LEU A 69 -5.14 -17.23 13.19
N PRO A 70 -4.36 -16.88 14.23
CA PRO A 70 -2.93 -16.58 14.07
C PRO A 70 -2.14 -17.75 13.50
N ALA A 71 -2.35 -18.96 14.04
CA ALA A 71 -1.66 -20.17 13.58
C ALA A 71 -2.04 -20.55 12.14
N PHE A 72 -3.30 -20.34 11.76
CA PHE A 72 -3.75 -20.54 10.39
C PHE A 72 -3.06 -19.57 9.42
N VAL A 73 -3.00 -18.29 9.78
CA VAL A 73 -2.35 -17.24 8.97
C VAL A 73 -0.85 -17.49 8.83
N GLU A 74 -0.18 -17.89 9.91
CA GLU A 74 1.23 -18.27 9.91
C GLU A 74 1.50 -19.43 8.96
N LEU A 75 0.66 -20.48 8.99
CA LEU A 75 0.77 -21.59 8.05
C LEU A 75 0.61 -21.14 6.59
N VAL A 76 -0.41 -20.33 6.28
CA VAL A 76 -0.65 -19.85 4.91
C VAL A 76 0.52 -19.00 4.40
N ARG A 77 1.17 -18.24 5.29
CA ARG A 77 2.37 -17.44 4.98
C ARG A 77 3.67 -18.27 4.94
N GLY A 78 3.64 -19.52 5.38
CA GLY A 78 4.84 -20.34 5.55
C GLY A 78 5.77 -19.77 6.63
N GLN A 79 5.21 -19.24 7.72
CA GLN A 79 5.96 -18.88 8.92
C GLN A 79 6.29 -20.16 9.69
N THR A 80 7.57 -20.35 10.00
CA THR A 80 8.09 -21.47 10.81
C THR A 80 8.92 -20.90 11.95
N ALA A 81 9.31 -21.75 12.90
CA ALA A 81 10.19 -21.34 13.99
C ALA A 81 11.54 -20.79 13.49
N ASP A 82 12.12 -21.40 12.45
CA ASP A 82 13.39 -20.97 11.86
C ASP A 82 13.24 -19.77 10.90
N GLU A 83 12.04 -19.55 10.39
CA GLU A 83 11.76 -18.55 9.36
C GLU A 83 10.38 -17.95 9.59
N TYR A 84 10.27 -17.08 10.59
CA TYR A 84 9.01 -16.53 11.07
C TYR A 84 8.53 -15.29 10.29
N ARG A 85 9.30 -14.77 9.33
CA ARG A 85 8.97 -13.50 8.65
C ARG A 85 7.64 -13.62 7.88
N PRO A 86 6.68 -12.69 8.02
CA PRO A 86 5.46 -12.75 7.23
C PRO A 86 5.68 -12.37 5.76
N ASN A 87 6.58 -11.43 5.49
CA ASN A 87 6.99 -11.06 4.13
C ASN A 87 8.40 -11.59 3.82
N LYS A 88 8.45 -12.72 3.11
CA LYS A 88 9.70 -13.39 2.75
C LYS A 88 10.59 -12.58 1.78
N ASN A 89 10.06 -11.52 1.17
CA ASN A 89 10.84 -10.63 0.31
C ASN A 89 11.78 -9.72 1.09
N LEU A 90 11.45 -9.38 2.34
CA LEU A 90 12.24 -8.49 3.19
C LEU A 90 13.29 -9.32 3.97
N VAL A 91 14.58 -9.16 3.69
CA VAL A 91 15.64 -10.01 4.28
C VAL A 91 16.41 -9.26 5.36
N PRO A 92 16.30 -9.66 6.64
CA PRO A 92 17.01 -9.03 7.76
C PRO A 92 18.50 -8.79 7.52
N GLY A 93 19.22 -9.82 7.05
CA GLY A 93 20.65 -9.72 6.77
C GLY A 93 20.98 -8.69 5.69
N VAL A 94 20.20 -8.62 4.61
CA VAL A 94 20.40 -7.61 3.57
C VAL A 94 20.15 -6.21 4.13
N LEU A 95 19.08 -6.04 4.90
CA LEU A 95 18.72 -4.75 5.51
C LEU A 95 19.77 -4.26 6.50
N ASN A 96 20.37 -5.14 7.30
CA ASN A 96 21.46 -4.77 8.21
C ASN A 96 22.68 -4.22 7.47
N GLU A 97 23.00 -4.78 6.31
CA GLU A 97 24.12 -4.31 5.50
C GLU A 97 23.79 -3.02 4.75
N VAL A 98 22.67 -2.97 4.02
CA VAL A 98 22.38 -1.84 3.13
C VAL A 98 21.87 -0.61 3.87
N CYS A 99 21.16 -0.79 5.00
CA CYS A 99 20.61 0.31 5.79
C CYS A 99 21.49 0.65 7.01
N LYS A 100 22.80 0.34 6.95
CA LYS A 100 23.72 0.64 8.06
C LYS A 100 23.73 2.14 8.38
N GLY A 101 23.47 2.48 9.64
CA GLY A 101 23.38 3.87 10.10
C GLY A 101 22.00 4.53 9.88
N TYR A 102 21.02 3.82 9.32
CA TYR A 102 19.65 4.30 9.25
C TYR A 102 19.02 4.33 10.65
N ALA A 103 18.49 5.48 11.05
CA ALA A 103 17.97 5.72 12.41
C ALA A 103 16.86 4.73 12.82
N HIS A 104 16.00 4.31 11.89
CA HIS A 104 14.90 3.39 12.16
C HIS A 104 15.20 1.94 11.78
N LEU A 105 16.48 1.55 11.66
CA LEU A 105 16.85 0.18 11.29
C LEU A 105 16.30 -0.86 12.27
N GLU A 106 16.34 -0.60 13.58
CA GLU A 106 15.81 -1.53 14.58
C GLU A 106 14.29 -1.70 14.47
N GLU A 107 13.56 -0.62 14.20
CA GLU A 107 12.13 -0.64 13.93
C GLU A 107 11.80 -1.43 12.66
N LEU A 108 12.56 -1.19 11.58
CA LEU A 108 12.45 -1.93 10.33
C LEU A 108 12.68 -3.43 10.56
N GLN A 109 13.71 -3.81 11.32
CA GLN A 109 14.00 -5.20 11.65
C GLN A 109 12.83 -5.87 12.39
N ARG A 110 12.23 -5.19 13.37
CA ARG A 110 11.04 -5.70 14.08
C ARG A 110 9.87 -5.96 13.12
N ILE A 111 9.56 -4.99 12.25
CA ILE A 111 8.49 -5.12 11.25
C ILE A 111 8.78 -6.28 10.28
N VAL A 112 10.03 -6.47 9.87
CA VAL A 112 10.42 -7.53 8.93
C VAL A 112 10.33 -8.91 9.57
N GLN A 113 10.67 -9.02 10.86
CA GLN A 113 10.68 -10.29 11.59
C GLN A 113 9.28 -10.79 11.93
N GLY A 114 8.36 -9.93 12.37
CA GLY A 114 7.02 -10.33 12.83
C GLY A 114 5.85 -9.73 12.06
N GLY A 115 6.08 -8.67 11.28
CA GLY A 115 5.01 -7.79 10.81
C GLY A 115 4.64 -6.72 11.84
N VAL A 116 3.71 -5.85 11.47
CA VAL A 116 3.20 -4.81 12.36
C VAL A 116 2.18 -5.41 13.30
N GLU A 117 2.52 -5.45 14.58
CA GLU A 117 1.58 -5.76 15.66
C GLU A 117 0.83 -4.48 16.04
N VAL A 118 -0.49 -4.50 15.83
CA VAL A 118 -1.35 -3.33 16.04
C VAL A 118 -1.54 -3.11 17.54
N ARG A 119 -1.08 -1.97 18.03
CA ARG A 119 -1.36 -1.54 19.41
C ARG A 119 -2.70 -0.83 19.46
N LEU A 120 -3.49 -1.21 20.46
CA LEU A 120 -4.82 -0.68 20.70
C LEU A 120 -4.83 0.04 22.04
N SER A 121 -5.48 1.20 22.09
CA SER A 121 -5.73 1.93 23.33
C SER A 121 -6.71 1.17 24.25
N LYS A 122 -7.62 0.41 23.64
CA LYS A 122 -8.53 -0.53 24.31
C LYS A 122 -8.96 -1.62 23.31
N PRO A 123 -9.24 -2.86 23.78
CA PRO A 123 -9.73 -3.91 22.89
C PRO A 123 -11.10 -3.57 22.29
N PRO A 124 -11.34 -3.82 20.98
CA PRO A 124 -12.67 -3.70 20.40
C PRO A 124 -13.62 -4.73 21.00
N ALA A 125 -14.90 -4.35 21.14
CA ALA A 125 -15.93 -5.30 21.53
C ALA A 125 -16.16 -6.35 20.43
N ARG A 126 -16.50 -7.58 20.83
CA ARG A 126 -16.92 -8.62 19.88
C ARG A 126 -18.19 -8.18 19.16
N GLN A 127 -18.20 -8.32 17.84
CA GLN A 127 -19.35 -7.95 17.03
C GLN A 127 -20.42 -9.04 17.08
N VAL A 128 -21.56 -8.72 17.69
CA VAL A 128 -22.78 -9.55 17.61
C VAL A 128 -23.44 -9.38 16.24
N GLN A 129 -23.52 -8.13 15.78
CA GLN A 129 -23.96 -7.78 14.44
C GLN A 129 -22.81 -7.11 13.69
N ARG A 130 -22.64 -7.47 12.43
CA ARG A 130 -21.59 -6.95 11.55
C ARG A 130 -22.23 -5.95 10.57
N PRO A 131 -21.56 -4.82 10.29
CA PRO A 131 -22.11 -3.80 9.42
C PRO A 131 -22.21 -4.30 7.97
N PRO A 132 -23.22 -3.88 7.20
CA PRO A 132 -23.27 -4.15 5.77
C PRO A 132 -22.27 -3.25 5.02
N ASN A 133 -21.83 -3.70 3.85
CA ASN A 133 -21.03 -2.87 2.94
C ASN A 133 -21.76 -1.60 2.50
N HIS A 134 -20.98 -0.54 2.22
CA HIS A 134 -21.52 0.69 1.65
C HIS A 134 -22.19 0.43 0.30
N GLY A 135 -23.18 1.26 -0.06
CA GLY A 135 -23.87 1.18 -1.36
C GLY A 135 -22.88 1.15 -2.53
N SER A 136 -21.83 1.99 -2.46
CA SER A 136 -20.79 2.07 -3.50
C SER A 136 -20.05 0.75 -3.75
N ALA A 137 -19.89 -0.11 -2.73
CA ALA A 137 -19.26 -1.41 -2.89
C ALA A 137 -20.21 -2.44 -3.50
N ARG A 138 -21.48 -2.43 -3.07
CA ARG A 138 -22.53 -3.31 -3.61
C ARG A 138 -22.84 -2.99 -5.07
N ASP A 139 -23.02 -1.71 -5.39
CA ASP A 139 -23.31 -1.25 -6.75
C ASP A 139 -22.14 -1.50 -7.71
N ARG A 140 -20.91 -1.63 -7.17
CA ARG A 140 -19.67 -1.81 -7.95
C ARG A 140 -18.98 -3.12 -7.60
N LEU A 141 -19.77 -4.16 -7.32
CA LEU A 141 -19.30 -5.48 -6.90
C LEU A 141 -18.24 -6.08 -7.83
N ASN A 142 -18.37 -5.89 -9.15
CA ASN A 142 -17.39 -6.40 -10.11
C ASN A 142 -15.99 -5.76 -9.92
N VAL A 143 -15.92 -4.47 -9.60
CA VAL A 143 -14.67 -3.76 -9.28
C VAL A 143 -14.12 -4.22 -7.92
N LEU A 144 -15.00 -4.45 -6.94
CA LEU A 144 -14.60 -5.01 -5.65
C LEU A 144 -13.96 -6.38 -5.82
N ARG A 145 -14.62 -7.31 -6.51
CA ARG A 145 -14.10 -8.66 -6.80
C ARG A 145 -12.77 -8.60 -7.52
N LYS A 146 -12.62 -7.74 -8.55
CA LYS A 146 -11.35 -7.52 -9.25
C LYS A 146 -10.22 -7.12 -8.31
N ASN A 147 -10.48 -6.16 -7.43
CA ASN A 147 -9.49 -5.64 -6.50
C ASN A 147 -9.12 -6.67 -5.42
N ILE A 148 -10.11 -7.36 -4.84
CA ILE A 148 -9.86 -8.42 -3.86
C ILE A 148 -9.11 -9.58 -4.50
N ARG A 149 -9.51 -10.01 -5.70
CA ARG A 149 -8.81 -11.05 -6.45
C ARG A 149 -7.34 -10.73 -6.67
N LYS A 150 -7.01 -9.48 -7.02
CA LYS A 150 -5.63 -9.02 -7.15
C LYS A 150 -4.83 -9.14 -5.84
N GLU A 151 -5.44 -8.82 -4.70
CA GLU A 151 -4.78 -8.94 -3.40
C GLU A 151 -4.67 -10.41 -2.94
N GLN A 152 -5.66 -11.23 -3.29
CA GLN A 152 -5.67 -12.68 -3.07
C GLN A 152 -4.54 -13.38 -3.84
N ASP A 153 -4.40 -13.11 -5.14
CA ASP A 153 -3.34 -13.67 -6.00
C ASP A 153 -1.93 -13.26 -5.53
N ALA A 154 -1.84 -12.09 -4.89
CA ALA A 154 -0.60 -11.61 -4.31
C ALA A 154 -0.32 -12.15 -2.88
N GLY A 155 -1.23 -12.94 -2.30
CA GLY A 155 -1.13 -13.45 -0.94
C GLY A 155 -1.21 -12.37 0.13
N ARG A 156 -1.87 -11.24 -0.16
CA ARG A 156 -1.99 -10.08 0.73
C ARG A 156 -3.32 -10.02 1.48
N CYS A 157 -4.27 -10.87 1.11
CA CYS A 157 -5.47 -11.14 1.90
C CYS A 157 -5.83 -12.64 1.85
N LEU A 158 -6.62 -13.09 2.81
CA LEU A 158 -7.33 -14.37 2.76
C LEU A 158 -8.76 -14.11 2.30
N VAL A 159 -9.29 -14.97 1.44
CA VAL A 159 -10.71 -15.02 1.09
C VAL A 159 -11.22 -16.38 1.57
N LEU A 160 -12.18 -16.37 2.48
CA LEU A 160 -12.66 -17.56 3.18
C LEU A 160 -14.19 -17.54 3.26
N ASP A 161 -14.79 -18.71 3.46
CA ASP A 161 -16.24 -18.84 3.67
C ASP A 161 -16.69 -18.05 4.91
N ARG A 162 -17.82 -17.35 4.81
CA ARG A 162 -18.33 -16.48 5.89
C ARG A 162 -18.63 -17.24 7.19
N ASP A 163 -18.94 -18.52 7.10
CA ASP A 163 -19.25 -19.36 8.25
C ASP A 163 -18.09 -19.53 9.23
N LEU A 164 -16.85 -19.29 8.79
CA LEU A 164 -15.66 -19.28 9.65
C LEU A 164 -15.67 -18.19 10.72
N LEU A 165 -16.54 -17.18 10.61
CA LEU A 165 -16.80 -16.23 11.69
C LEU A 165 -17.38 -16.92 12.95
N LYS A 166 -17.92 -18.14 12.83
CA LYS A 166 -18.33 -18.96 13.98
C LYS A 166 -17.12 -19.57 14.70
N GLN A 167 -16.08 -19.92 13.96
CA GLN A 167 -14.83 -20.46 14.49
C GLN A 167 -13.92 -19.36 15.05
N TRP A 168 -13.90 -18.20 14.41
CA TRP A 168 -13.14 -17.02 14.82
C TRP A 168 -14.06 -15.82 15.11
N PRO A 169 -14.82 -15.86 16.22
CA PRO A 169 -15.74 -14.79 16.59
C PRO A 169 -15.03 -13.47 16.94
N GLU A 170 -13.71 -13.49 17.15
CA GLU A 170 -12.88 -12.32 17.39
C GLU A 170 -12.68 -11.43 16.15
N ILE A 171 -12.92 -11.94 14.94
CA ILE A 171 -12.75 -11.15 13.71
C ILE A 171 -13.72 -9.96 13.70
N ILE A 172 -13.15 -8.77 13.56
CA ILE A 172 -13.87 -7.51 13.39
C ILE A 172 -14.06 -7.26 11.89
N ILE A 173 -15.31 -7.06 11.50
CA ILE A 173 -15.73 -6.72 10.14
C ILE A 173 -15.95 -5.22 10.03
N SER A 174 -15.21 -4.59 9.13
CA SER A 174 -15.44 -3.25 8.62
C SER A 174 -16.14 -3.31 7.25
N PRO A 175 -16.92 -2.27 6.88
CA PRO A 175 -17.61 -2.26 5.60
C PRO A 175 -16.67 -1.83 4.47
N PHE A 176 -16.81 -2.50 3.32
CA PHE A 176 -16.18 -2.05 2.09
C PHE A 176 -16.88 -0.83 1.50
N GLY A 177 -16.09 0.03 0.87
CA GLY A 177 -16.53 1.05 -0.08
C GLY A 177 -15.72 1.00 -1.39
N VAL A 178 -16.29 1.45 -2.50
CA VAL A 178 -15.56 1.56 -3.78
C VAL A 178 -15.67 2.97 -4.35
N VAL A 179 -14.55 3.69 -4.39
CA VAL A 179 -14.47 5.07 -4.90
C VAL A 179 -13.90 5.13 -6.31
N GLY A 180 -14.23 6.19 -7.06
CA GLY A 180 -13.71 6.40 -8.41
C GLY A 180 -12.19 6.65 -8.42
N LYS A 181 -11.51 6.23 -9.49
CA LYS A 181 -10.08 6.44 -9.68
C LYS A 181 -9.84 7.46 -10.81
N GLY A 182 -9.75 8.74 -10.45
CA GLY A 182 -9.49 9.81 -11.42
C GLY A 182 -10.55 9.87 -12.53
N ASN A 183 -10.10 10.00 -13.78
CA ASN A 183 -10.95 10.06 -14.97
C ASN A 183 -11.15 8.68 -15.65
N GLU A 184 -10.78 7.57 -15.00
CA GLU A 184 -11.01 6.23 -15.53
C GLU A 184 -12.50 5.86 -15.42
N ASP A 185 -12.99 5.02 -16.33
CA ASP A 185 -14.37 4.56 -16.31
C ASP A 185 -14.69 3.86 -14.97
N ALA A 186 -15.67 4.42 -14.26
CA ALA A 186 -16.11 3.96 -12.95
C ALA A 186 -16.69 2.54 -12.97
N ASN A 187 -17.11 2.03 -14.12
CA ASN A 187 -17.63 0.66 -14.24
C ASN A 187 -16.52 -0.40 -14.20
N VAL A 188 -15.28 -0.03 -14.55
CA VAL A 188 -14.14 -0.97 -14.65
C VAL A 188 -12.97 -0.62 -13.73
N SER A 189 -12.96 0.59 -13.18
CA SER A 189 -11.90 1.10 -12.32
C SER A 189 -12.43 1.80 -11.07
N GLY A 190 -11.90 1.39 -9.92
CA GLY A 190 -12.18 2.01 -8.64
C GLY A 190 -11.21 1.53 -7.59
N ARG A 191 -11.12 2.28 -6.50
CA ARG A 191 -10.32 1.89 -5.34
C ARG A 191 -11.24 1.33 -4.27
N THR A 192 -10.98 0.09 -3.88
CA THR A 192 -11.58 -0.49 -2.68
C THR A 192 -11.01 0.19 -1.44
N ILE A 193 -11.89 0.60 -0.54
CA ILE A 193 -11.57 1.19 0.76
C ILE A 193 -12.17 0.27 1.83
N HIS A 194 -11.37 -0.02 2.85
CA HIS A 194 -11.83 -0.64 4.09
C HIS A 194 -12.23 0.51 5.01
N ASP A 195 -13.51 0.63 5.36
CA ASP A 195 -13.95 1.73 6.22
C ASP A 195 -13.63 1.43 7.69
N LEU A 196 -12.35 1.55 8.01
CA LEU A 196 -11.79 1.31 9.33
C LEU A 196 -12.03 2.49 10.29
N SER A 197 -12.75 3.52 9.84
CA SER A 197 -13.29 4.62 10.63
C SER A 197 -14.78 4.46 10.95
N TYR A 198 -15.38 3.34 10.56
CA TYR A 198 -16.78 3.02 10.86
C TYR A 198 -16.93 1.90 11.91
N PRO A 199 -17.91 2.01 12.82
CA PRO A 199 -18.69 3.21 13.11
C PRO A 199 -17.86 4.23 13.90
N GLU A 200 -18.17 5.51 13.75
CA GLU A 200 -17.47 6.59 14.44
C GLU A 200 -17.51 6.39 15.98
N GLY A 201 -16.35 6.53 16.63
CA GLY A 201 -16.16 6.42 18.08
C GLY A 201 -15.86 4.99 18.58
N THR A 202 -16.12 3.96 17.77
CA THR A 202 -15.82 2.55 18.10
C THR A 202 -15.25 1.78 16.90
N SER A 203 -14.64 2.48 15.95
CA SER A 203 -13.97 1.89 14.81
C SER A 203 -12.56 1.38 15.15
N ILE A 204 -11.94 0.63 14.24
CA ILE A 204 -10.55 0.20 14.40
C ILE A 204 -9.60 1.40 14.49
N ASN A 205 -9.85 2.46 13.74
CA ASN A 205 -9.07 3.69 13.83
C ASN A 205 -9.23 4.39 15.18
N ASP A 206 -10.43 4.38 15.76
CA ASP A 206 -10.68 4.96 17.09
C ASP A 206 -9.98 4.16 18.20
N TYR A 207 -9.86 2.84 18.02
CA TYR A 207 -9.19 1.96 18.97
C TYR A 207 -7.67 1.87 18.77
N THR A 208 -7.15 2.21 17.60
CA THR A 208 -5.71 2.19 17.31
C THR A 208 -5.00 3.22 18.19
N ASP A 209 -3.98 2.78 18.92
CA ASP A 209 -3.13 3.66 19.73
C ASP A 209 -2.31 4.57 18.80
N GLN A 210 -2.68 5.86 18.74
CA GLN A 210 -2.02 6.83 17.87
C GLN A 210 -0.58 7.14 18.29
N ASP A 211 -0.24 6.95 19.57
CA ASP A 211 1.12 7.21 20.07
C ASP A 211 2.08 6.09 19.69
N SER A 212 1.55 4.92 19.29
CA SER A 212 2.34 3.81 18.77
C SER A 212 2.76 3.95 17.30
N ILE A 213 2.19 4.91 16.58
CA ILE A 213 2.43 5.11 15.15
C ILE A 213 3.54 6.15 14.96
N THR A 214 4.61 5.75 14.26
CA THR A 214 5.68 6.68 13.87
C THR A 214 5.11 7.81 13.02
N LYS A 215 5.36 9.06 13.43
CA LYS A 215 4.94 10.24 12.66
C LYS A 215 6.04 10.56 11.65
N PRO A 216 5.76 10.50 10.34
CA PRO A 216 6.75 10.83 9.33
C PRO A 216 7.08 12.34 9.39
N GLU A 217 8.36 12.67 9.36
CA GLU A 217 8.84 14.04 9.19
C GLU A 217 9.37 14.21 7.77
N TYR A 218 8.64 14.96 6.95
CA TYR A 218 9.06 15.24 5.58
C TYR A 218 9.77 16.58 5.47
N THR A 219 10.84 16.61 4.71
CA THR A 219 11.46 17.87 4.29
C THR A 219 10.49 18.62 3.38
N HIS A 220 10.47 19.95 3.45
CA HIS A 220 9.65 20.76 2.56
C HIS A 220 10.09 20.59 1.09
N CYS A 221 9.16 20.57 0.14
CA CYS A 221 9.44 20.33 -1.28
C CYS A 221 10.39 21.37 -1.93
N TYR A 222 10.64 22.48 -1.24
CA TYR A 222 11.70 23.44 -1.59
C TYR A 222 13.08 22.78 -1.73
N ALA A 223 13.35 21.68 -1.02
CA ALA A 223 14.62 20.94 -1.15
C ALA A 223 14.92 20.52 -2.60
N VAL A 224 13.88 20.15 -3.38
CA VAL A 224 14.04 19.81 -4.79
C VAL A 224 14.48 21.04 -5.60
N ALA A 225 13.88 22.20 -5.35
CA ALA A 225 14.26 23.46 -6.02
C ALA A 225 15.67 23.91 -5.63
N ALA A 226 16.01 23.84 -4.35
CA ALA A 226 17.35 24.15 -3.85
C ALA A 226 18.42 23.26 -4.51
N GLU A 227 18.11 21.97 -4.67
CA GLU A 227 19.01 21.04 -5.34
C GLU A 227 19.19 21.37 -6.83
N ILE A 228 18.11 21.72 -7.54
CA ILE A 228 18.19 22.14 -8.94
C ILE A 228 19.15 23.33 -9.07
N LEU A 229 19.00 24.35 -8.22
CA LEU A 229 19.86 25.54 -8.25
C LEU A 229 21.32 25.20 -7.90
N ARG A 230 21.55 24.35 -6.90
CA ARG A 230 22.88 23.87 -6.53
C ARG A 230 23.56 23.14 -7.69
N SER A 231 22.86 22.20 -8.30
CA SER A 231 23.33 21.42 -9.45
C SER A 231 23.64 22.31 -10.66
N LYS A 232 22.81 23.33 -10.95
CA LYS A 232 23.08 24.29 -12.04
C LYS A 232 24.30 25.16 -11.76
N HIS A 233 24.48 25.59 -10.52
CA HIS A 233 25.67 26.38 -10.15
C HIS A 233 26.96 25.56 -10.29
N ALA A 234 26.93 24.28 -9.89
CA ALA A 234 28.05 23.36 -10.02
C ALA A 234 28.34 22.98 -11.49
N HIS A 235 27.31 22.91 -12.34
CA HIS A 235 27.44 22.51 -13.74
C HIS A 235 26.73 23.50 -14.70
N PRO A 236 27.24 24.73 -14.89
CA PRO A 236 26.51 25.81 -15.57
C PRO A 236 26.17 25.55 -17.05
N ARG A 237 26.90 24.64 -17.70
CA ARG A 237 26.74 24.30 -19.12
C ARG A 237 26.05 22.96 -19.35
N THR A 238 25.62 22.30 -18.28
CA THR A 238 25.00 20.99 -18.34
C THR A 238 23.51 21.11 -18.04
N ARG A 239 22.71 20.29 -18.71
CA ARG A 239 21.29 20.16 -18.37
C ARG A 239 21.15 19.54 -16.99
N VAL A 240 20.31 20.13 -16.14
CA VAL A 240 19.90 19.52 -14.87
C VAL A 240 18.52 18.94 -15.08
N CYS A 241 18.38 17.64 -14.82
CA CYS A 241 17.15 16.90 -15.06
C CYS A 241 16.55 16.43 -13.73
N VAL A 242 15.23 16.26 -13.73
CA VAL A 242 14.45 15.72 -12.62
C VAL A 242 13.82 14.41 -13.07
N MET A 243 13.78 13.43 -12.17
CA MET A 243 13.09 12.15 -12.36
C MET A 243 12.26 11.83 -11.12
N ALA A 244 11.08 11.25 -11.33
CA ALA A 244 10.28 10.66 -10.27
C ALA A 244 10.22 9.14 -10.40
N GLY A 245 10.45 8.45 -9.28
CA GLY A 245 10.17 7.04 -9.09
C GLY A 245 9.02 6.84 -8.10
N ASP A 246 8.36 5.68 -8.18
CA ASP A 246 7.24 5.31 -7.32
C ASP A 246 7.40 3.87 -6.82
N VAL A 247 7.16 3.69 -5.53
CA VAL A 247 7.06 2.36 -4.92
C VAL A 247 5.67 1.76 -5.18
N ALA A 248 5.65 0.65 -5.90
CA ALA A 248 4.44 -0.11 -6.16
C ALA A 248 3.85 -0.66 -4.86
N SER A 249 2.54 -0.47 -4.71
CA SER A 249 1.77 -1.03 -3.60
C SER A 249 2.34 -0.71 -2.20
N ALA A 250 2.98 0.45 -2.04
CA ALA A 250 3.68 0.92 -0.83
C ALA A 250 3.24 0.25 0.49
N PHE A 251 2.05 0.59 1.01
CA PHE A 251 1.55 0.07 2.29
C PHE A 251 1.38 -1.46 2.32
N ARG A 252 1.02 -2.04 1.18
CA ARG A 252 0.81 -3.48 1.03
C ARG A 252 2.12 -4.30 1.07
N ASN A 253 3.29 -3.64 1.05
CA ASN A 253 4.57 -4.31 1.32
C ASN A 253 4.77 -4.59 2.83
N ILE A 254 4.02 -3.90 3.69
CA ILE A 254 4.08 -4.02 5.14
C ILE A 254 3.06 -5.07 5.59
N SER A 255 3.53 -6.20 6.12
CA SER A 255 2.65 -7.25 6.63
C SER A 255 2.12 -6.92 8.02
N ILE A 256 0.88 -7.32 8.29
CA ILE A 256 0.29 -7.28 9.63
C ILE A 256 0.68 -8.55 10.39
N HIS A 257 1.02 -8.41 11.66
CA HIS A 257 1.34 -9.54 12.53
C HIS A 257 0.15 -10.52 12.63
N SER A 258 0.40 -11.83 12.70
CA SER A 258 -0.65 -12.86 12.75
C SER A 258 -1.65 -12.63 13.88
N ASN A 259 -1.17 -12.19 15.05
CA ASN A 259 -2.00 -11.79 16.19
C ASN A 259 -2.86 -10.54 15.98
N SER A 260 -2.69 -9.78 14.90
CA SER A 260 -3.43 -8.53 14.66
C SER A 260 -4.34 -8.57 13.44
N VAL A 261 -4.27 -9.61 12.59
CA VAL A 261 -5.07 -9.67 11.36
C VAL A 261 -6.58 -9.77 11.64
N TYR A 262 -6.99 -10.21 12.83
CA TYR A 262 -8.40 -10.26 13.25
C TYR A 262 -9.07 -8.87 13.26
N LEU A 263 -8.29 -7.79 13.32
CA LEU A 263 -8.77 -6.42 13.30
C LEU A 263 -9.15 -5.93 11.90
N PHE A 264 -8.72 -6.64 10.86
CA PHE A 264 -8.87 -6.21 9.46
C PHE A 264 -9.65 -7.24 8.65
N GLY A 265 -10.83 -7.59 9.17
CA GLY A 265 -11.81 -8.36 8.44
C GLY A 265 -12.77 -7.45 7.68
N ASP A 266 -13.23 -7.94 6.53
CA ASP A 266 -14.34 -7.40 5.76
C ASP A 266 -15.16 -8.58 5.21
N HIS A 267 -16.26 -8.30 4.51
CA HIS A 267 -17.07 -9.36 3.90
C HIS A 267 -17.62 -8.95 2.54
N ILE A 268 -17.92 -9.93 1.69
CA ILE A 268 -18.67 -9.73 0.45
C ILE A 268 -19.90 -10.63 0.56
N GLU A 269 -21.05 -10.01 0.86
CA GLU A 269 -22.27 -10.76 1.17
C GLU A 269 -22.79 -11.52 -0.03
N GLU A 270 -22.64 -10.96 -1.23
CA GLU A 270 -23.06 -11.54 -2.51
C GLU A 270 -22.29 -12.82 -2.87
N ASP A 271 -21.08 -13.01 -2.32
CA ASP A 271 -20.22 -14.18 -2.54
C ASP A 271 -20.19 -15.12 -1.32
N ASP A 272 -20.85 -14.75 -0.22
CA ASP A 272 -20.82 -15.43 1.09
C ASP A 272 -19.40 -15.68 1.62
N VAL A 273 -18.55 -14.64 1.53
CA VAL A 273 -17.15 -14.69 1.96
C VAL A 273 -16.79 -13.63 2.98
N ILE A 274 -15.77 -13.93 3.78
CA ILE A 274 -14.98 -12.95 4.51
C ILE A 274 -13.64 -12.74 3.80
N VAL A 275 -13.14 -11.51 3.91
CA VAL A 275 -11.80 -11.12 3.48
C VAL A 275 -11.02 -10.74 4.73
N ILE A 276 -9.82 -11.28 4.93
CA ILE A 276 -8.94 -10.92 6.04
C ILE A 276 -7.67 -10.34 5.46
N GLU A 277 -7.38 -9.08 5.78
CA GLU A 277 -6.19 -8.40 5.29
C GLU A 277 -4.92 -8.88 6.01
N LEU A 278 -3.93 -9.28 5.22
CA LEU A 278 -2.64 -9.75 5.68
C LEU A 278 -1.55 -8.68 5.54
N ALA A 279 -1.81 -7.61 4.80
CA ALA A 279 -0.92 -6.48 4.65
C ALA A 279 -1.64 -5.19 5.00
N ALA A 280 -0.90 -4.14 5.40
CA ALA A 280 -1.46 -2.91 5.93
C ALA A 280 -2.54 -2.33 4.98
N PRO A 281 -3.82 -2.28 5.39
CA PRO A 281 -4.91 -1.92 4.50
C PRO A 281 -5.08 -0.42 4.32
N PHE A 282 -5.64 -0.04 3.17
CA PHE A 282 -6.07 1.34 2.96
C PHE A 282 -7.31 1.63 3.81
N GLY A 283 -7.29 2.75 4.54
CA GLY A 283 -8.35 3.14 5.46
C GLY A 283 -7.92 3.02 6.91
N TRP A 284 -6.88 2.25 7.24
CA TRP A 284 -6.28 2.26 8.58
C TRP A 284 -5.45 3.54 8.76
N THR A 285 -5.38 4.06 9.98
CA THR A 285 -4.59 5.26 10.34
C THR A 285 -3.09 4.99 10.46
N GLY A 286 -2.69 3.76 10.80
CA GLY A 286 -1.28 3.36 10.98
C GLY A 286 -0.39 3.22 9.73
N PRO A 287 -0.87 2.78 8.54
CA PRO A 287 0.00 2.42 7.41
C PRO A 287 0.98 3.50 6.97
N PRO A 288 0.64 4.81 6.90
CA PRO A 288 1.60 5.83 6.51
C PRO A 288 2.84 5.86 7.41
N GLY A 289 2.65 5.78 8.73
CA GLY A 289 3.76 5.80 9.70
C GLY A 289 4.63 4.55 9.64
N PHE A 290 4.01 3.36 9.57
CA PHE A 290 4.76 2.10 9.48
C PHE A 290 5.47 1.93 8.13
N TYR A 291 4.84 2.38 7.05
CA TYR A 291 5.47 2.37 5.73
C TYR A 291 6.62 3.36 5.65
N GLU A 292 6.54 4.52 6.32
CA GLU A 292 7.62 5.50 6.32
C GLU A 292 8.95 4.90 6.78
N ILE A 293 8.94 3.97 7.75
CA ILE A 293 10.17 3.28 8.18
C ILE A 293 10.82 2.54 7.00
N ALA A 294 10.04 1.93 6.11
CA ALA A 294 10.56 1.26 4.93
C ALA A 294 10.86 2.22 3.78
N GLY A 295 10.02 3.25 3.55
CA GLY A 295 10.25 4.28 2.54
C GLY A 295 11.50 5.12 2.84
N GLY A 296 11.70 5.49 4.10
CA GLY A 296 12.90 6.14 4.61
C GLY A 296 14.14 5.27 4.52
N ALA A 297 14.02 3.94 4.69
CA ALA A 297 15.12 3.02 4.41
C ALA A 297 15.49 2.99 2.91
N VAL A 298 14.51 2.98 1.99
CA VAL A 298 14.78 3.14 0.55
C VAL A 298 15.50 4.47 0.29
N ALA A 299 15.01 5.55 0.91
CA ALA A 299 15.60 6.87 0.77
C ALA A 299 17.04 6.95 1.30
N CYS A 300 17.33 6.29 2.42
CA CYS A 300 18.65 6.21 3.03
C CYS A 300 19.62 5.42 2.13
N VAL A 301 19.24 4.20 1.72
CA VAL A 301 20.07 3.37 0.84
C VAL A 301 20.37 4.08 -0.48
N HIS A 302 19.34 4.71 -1.06
CA HIS A 302 19.49 5.46 -2.30
C HIS A 302 20.39 6.68 -2.09
N GLY A 303 20.08 7.55 -1.12
CA GLY A 303 20.81 8.80 -0.88
C GLY A 303 22.27 8.59 -0.44
N SER A 304 22.60 7.47 0.20
CA SER A 304 23.98 7.11 0.55
C SER A 304 24.77 6.50 -0.61
N HIS A 305 24.15 6.29 -1.78
CA HIS A 305 24.86 5.77 -2.94
C HIS A 305 25.81 6.80 -3.52
N THR A 306 27.10 6.47 -3.60
CA THR A 306 28.12 7.36 -4.13
C THR A 306 28.48 7.00 -5.57
N THR A 307 28.79 8.01 -6.37
CA THR A 307 29.30 7.87 -7.74
C THR A 307 30.46 8.85 -7.93
N GLY A 308 31.12 8.81 -9.09
CA GLY A 308 32.15 9.81 -9.42
C GLY A 308 31.63 11.25 -9.39
N GLU A 309 30.41 11.47 -9.89
CA GLU A 309 29.74 12.78 -9.89
C GLU A 309 29.15 13.14 -8.52
N TYR A 310 28.77 12.14 -7.72
CA TYR A 310 28.12 12.30 -6.42
C TYR A 310 28.90 11.60 -5.30
N PRO A 311 30.11 12.09 -4.93
CA PRO A 311 30.95 11.43 -3.93
C PRO A 311 30.37 11.49 -2.52
N GLY A 312 29.48 12.47 -2.24
CA GLY A 312 28.77 12.62 -0.97
C GLY A 312 27.42 11.93 -0.90
N GLY A 313 27.02 11.22 -1.95
CA GLY A 313 25.68 10.64 -2.08
C GLY A 313 24.82 11.36 -3.11
N VAL A 314 23.88 10.62 -3.71
CA VAL A 314 22.90 11.15 -4.66
C VAL A 314 21.78 11.89 -3.94
N PHE A 315 21.26 12.95 -4.55
CA PHE A 315 20.09 13.63 -4.01
C PHE A 315 18.84 12.77 -4.16
N ASN A 316 18.09 12.61 -3.07
CA ASN A 316 16.78 11.99 -3.09
C ASN A 316 15.85 12.72 -2.13
N TYR A 317 14.75 13.24 -2.67
CA TYR A 317 13.62 13.69 -1.89
C TYR A 317 12.55 12.61 -1.92
N HIS A 318 12.12 12.09 -0.77
CA HIS A 318 11.02 11.13 -0.70
C HIS A 318 9.80 11.73 -0.01
N TRP A 319 8.62 11.33 -0.49
CA TRP A 319 7.33 11.62 0.12
C TRP A 319 6.46 10.39 0.02
N VAL A 320 6.29 9.69 1.14
CA VAL A 320 5.60 8.38 1.18
C VAL A 320 6.19 7.46 0.10
N ASN A 321 5.46 7.16 -0.96
CA ASN A 321 5.83 6.24 -2.04
C ASN A 321 6.57 6.92 -3.20
N ASP A 322 6.58 8.25 -3.26
CA ASP A 322 7.20 9.01 -4.35
C ASP A 322 8.65 9.34 -4.00
N HIS A 323 9.56 9.12 -4.93
CA HIS A 323 10.98 9.48 -4.84
C HIS A 323 11.33 10.43 -5.97
N ILE A 324 11.93 11.57 -5.65
CA ILE A 324 12.26 12.64 -6.58
C ILE A 324 13.76 12.83 -6.57
N ASN A 325 14.36 12.69 -7.74
CA ASN A 325 15.78 12.80 -7.97
C ASN A 325 16.08 14.01 -8.84
N VAL A 326 17.25 14.60 -8.62
CA VAL A 326 17.80 15.70 -9.41
C VAL A 326 19.24 15.33 -9.74
N ALA A 327 19.60 15.43 -11.02
CA ALA A 327 20.95 15.13 -11.48
C ALA A 327 21.34 16.05 -12.64
N ALA A 328 22.63 16.37 -12.72
CA ALA A 328 23.22 16.99 -13.91
C ALA A 328 23.48 15.89 -14.93
N ASP A 329 23.07 16.08 -16.18
CA ASP A 329 23.14 15.11 -17.28
C ASP A 329 24.59 15.00 -17.80
N ILE A 330 25.43 14.27 -17.06
CA ILE A 330 26.88 14.13 -17.29
C ILE A 330 27.22 12.65 -17.37
N GLY A 331 27.69 12.20 -18.54
CA GLY A 331 28.05 10.80 -18.74
C GLY A 331 26.89 9.87 -18.39
N THR A 332 27.06 9.04 -17.35
CA THR A 332 26.07 8.06 -16.87
C THR A 332 25.31 8.50 -15.62
N SER A 333 25.49 9.74 -15.14
CA SER A 333 24.96 10.19 -13.84
C SER A 333 23.46 9.92 -13.63
N CYS A 334 22.61 10.26 -14.62
CA CYS A 334 21.17 10.04 -14.57
C CYS A 334 20.82 8.53 -14.52
N GLU A 335 21.54 7.70 -15.28
CA GLU A 335 21.36 6.25 -15.28
C GLU A 335 21.81 5.62 -13.96
N ASP A 336 22.90 6.12 -13.39
CA ASP A 336 23.45 5.67 -12.11
C ASP A 336 22.49 5.97 -10.95
N VAL A 337 21.89 7.17 -10.95
CA VAL A 337 20.87 7.57 -9.98
C VAL A 337 19.59 6.73 -10.13
N ASP A 338 19.07 6.53 -11.36
CA ASP A 338 17.91 5.66 -11.59
C ASP A 338 18.17 4.21 -11.11
N ARG A 339 19.33 3.67 -11.47
CA ARG A 339 19.75 2.33 -11.07
C ARG A 339 19.90 2.20 -9.56
N SER A 340 20.41 3.23 -8.89
CA SER A 340 20.53 3.27 -7.43
C SER A 340 19.16 3.26 -6.75
N LEU A 341 18.18 4.03 -7.24
CA LEU A 341 16.83 4.03 -6.66
C LEU A 341 16.17 2.66 -6.83
N ARG A 342 16.25 2.07 -8.02
CA ARG A 342 15.70 0.73 -8.29
C ARG A 342 16.38 -0.33 -7.44
N TYR A 343 17.69 -0.22 -7.23
CA TYR A 343 18.44 -1.07 -6.31
C TYR A 343 17.88 -0.96 -4.89
N ALA A 344 17.74 0.26 -4.37
CA ALA A 344 17.26 0.51 -3.01
C ALA A 344 15.85 -0.06 -2.81
N MET A 345 14.93 0.16 -3.76
CA MET A 345 13.58 -0.41 -3.70
C MET A 345 13.60 -1.94 -3.64
N VAL A 346 14.43 -2.60 -4.46
CA VAL A 346 14.52 -4.07 -4.48
C VAL A 346 15.20 -4.62 -3.23
N ALA A 347 16.25 -3.96 -2.75
CA ALA A 347 16.98 -4.38 -1.57
C ALA A 347 16.11 -4.27 -0.30
N VAL A 348 15.32 -3.20 -0.19
CA VAL A 348 14.50 -2.93 0.98
C VAL A 348 13.14 -3.65 0.92
N LEU A 349 12.43 -3.60 -0.21
CA LEU A 349 11.04 -4.02 -0.33
C LEU A 349 10.82 -5.25 -1.23
N GLY A 350 11.82 -5.65 -2.01
CA GLY A 350 11.76 -6.79 -2.92
C GLY A 350 11.42 -6.42 -4.37
N ALA A 351 11.40 -7.43 -5.24
CA ALA A 351 11.32 -7.25 -6.70
C ALA A 351 10.05 -6.53 -7.18
N ASP A 352 8.94 -6.74 -6.49
CA ASP A 352 7.64 -6.20 -6.90
C ASP A 352 7.39 -4.76 -6.42
N ALA A 353 8.36 -4.15 -5.73
CA ALA A 353 8.28 -2.79 -5.23
C ALA A 353 8.51 -1.73 -6.32
N ILE A 354 9.11 -2.06 -7.47
CA ILE A 354 9.34 -1.08 -8.55
C ILE A 354 8.06 -0.87 -9.35
N ASN A 355 7.52 0.35 -9.34
CA ASN A 355 6.40 0.71 -10.22
C ASN A 355 6.88 1.26 -11.56
N THR A 356 7.39 0.39 -12.44
CA THR A 356 7.97 0.80 -13.73
C THR A 356 7.07 1.71 -14.57
N LYS A 357 5.73 1.57 -14.47
CA LYS A 357 4.77 2.39 -15.22
C LYS A 357 4.67 3.84 -14.74
N LYS A 358 5.16 4.12 -13.53
CA LYS A 358 5.12 5.45 -12.91
C LYS A 358 6.50 6.09 -12.76
N PHE A 359 7.56 5.38 -13.12
CA PHE A 359 8.86 6.02 -13.30
C PHE A 359 8.76 6.96 -14.49
N THR A 360 9.24 8.18 -14.30
CA THR A 360 9.29 9.16 -15.37
C THR A 360 10.67 9.13 -16.02
N ASP A 361 10.75 9.50 -17.29
CA ASP A 361 12.04 9.81 -17.90
C ASP A 361 12.68 11.01 -17.19
N TRP A 362 13.99 11.16 -17.37
CA TRP A 362 14.74 12.33 -16.94
C TRP A 362 14.40 13.52 -17.83
N ASN A 363 13.93 14.62 -17.24
CA ASN A 363 13.56 15.80 -18.00
C ASN A 363 13.91 17.11 -17.28
N THR A 364 14.17 18.16 -18.04
CA THR A 364 14.37 19.52 -17.51
C THR A 364 13.05 20.17 -17.10
N ARG A 365 11.92 19.69 -17.64
CA ARG A 365 10.58 20.11 -17.23
C ARG A 365 9.79 18.91 -16.76
N GLN A 366 9.57 18.80 -15.46
CA GLN A 366 9.03 17.60 -14.84
C GLN A 366 7.92 17.91 -13.84
N ARG A 367 6.86 17.11 -13.88
CA ARG A 367 5.78 17.16 -12.90
C ARG A 367 6.05 16.19 -11.77
N VAL A 368 6.36 16.71 -10.59
CA VAL A 368 6.57 15.90 -9.37
C VAL A 368 5.90 16.57 -8.18
N LEU A 369 5.44 15.77 -7.20
CA LEU A 369 4.68 16.27 -6.03
C LEU A 369 3.44 17.10 -6.42
N GLY A 370 2.94 16.89 -7.64
CA GLY A 370 1.84 17.66 -8.18
C GLY A 370 2.16 19.11 -8.54
N LEU A 371 3.44 19.50 -8.60
CA LEU A 371 3.98 20.77 -9.07
C LEU A 371 4.75 20.56 -10.37
N MET A 372 4.90 21.62 -11.16
CA MET A 372 5.73 21.63 -12.38
C MET A 372 7.06 22.31 -12.06
N PHE A 373 8.15 21.55 -12.13
CA PHE A 373 9.52 22.04 -11.99
C PHE A 373 10.10 22.25 -13.38
N ASP A 374 10.67 23.43 -13.63
CA ASP A 374 11.40 23.76 -14.85
C ASP A 374 12.81 24.20 -14.47
N THR A 375 13.79 23.33 -14.76
CA THR A 375 15.19 23.56 -14.41
C THR A 375 15.86 24.55 -15.36
N VAL A 376 15.34 24.74 -16.58
CA VAL A 376 15.89 25.72 -17.52
C VAL A 376 15.46 27.12 -17.10
N ALA A 377 14.17 27.30 -16.85
CA ALA A 377 13.59 28.57 -16.42
C ALA A 377 13.80 28.86 -14.92
N GLU A 378 14.24 27.88 -14.13
CA GLU A 378 14.41 27.98 -12.67
C GLU A 378 13.10 28.33 -11.96
N THR A 379 12.00 27.72 -12.41
CA THR A 379 10.66 27.98 -11.85
C THR A 379 10.01 26.73 -11.30
N VAL A 380 9.17 26.94 -10.29
CA VAL A 380 8.22 25.96 -9.77
C VAL A 380 6.84 26.56 -9.88
N SER A 381 5.91 25.86 -10.52
CA SER A 381 4.55 26.36 -10.73
C SER A 381 3.49 25.29 -10.46
N MET A 382 2.31 25.74 -10.07
CA MET A 382 1.15 24.86 -10.00
C MET A 382 0.63 24.58 -11.42
N PRO A 383 0.37 23.32 -11.78
CA PRO A 383 -0.19 22.98 -13.08
C PRO A 383 -1.52 23.67 -13.38
N THR A 384 -1.69 24.15 -14.61
CA THR A 384 -2.85 24.96 -15.03
C THR A 384 -4.17 24.25 -14.77
N GLU A 385 -4.25 22.95 -15.03
CA GLU A 385 -5.46 22.17 -14.80
C GLU A 385 -5.82 22.05 -13.31
N LYS A 386 -4.83 22.05 -12.41
CA LYS A 386 -5.08 22.12 -10.97
C LYS A 386 -5.58 23.50 -10.55
N ILE A 387 -5.03 24.56 -11.14
CA ILE A 387 -5.51 25.93 -10.93
C ILE A 387 -6.97 26.06 -11.39
N ILE A 388 -7.30 25.57 -12.57
CA ILE A 388 -8.67 25.58 -13.10
C ILE A 388 -9.60 24.80 -12.18
N LYS A 389 -9.20 23.58 -11.77
CA LYS A 389 -9.99 22.77 -10.84
C LYS A 389 -10.24 23.49 -9.52
N ALA A 390 -9.20 24.09 -8.92
CA ALA A 390 -9.33 24.85 -7.68
C ALA A 390 -10.25 26.07 -7.84
N ARG A 391 -10.09 26.83 -8.93
CA ARG A 391 -10.97 27.96 -9.26
C ARG A 391 -12.43 27.53 -9.40
N ASN A 392 -12.70 26.42 -10.08
CA ASN A 392 -14.05 25.89 -10.26
C ASN A 392 -14.67 25.45 -8.92
N ILE A 393 -13.89 24.80 -8.04
CA ILE A 393 -14.36 24.42 -6.70
C ILE A 393 -14.70 25.66 -5.88
N VAL A 394 -13.84 26.69 -5.89
CA VAL A 394 -14.09 27.95 -5.17
C VAL A 394 -15.32 28.65 -5.73
N ALA A 395 -15.44 28.76 -7.06
CA ALA A 395 -16.60 29.36 -7.70
C ALA A 395 -17.89 28.61 -7.36
N ALA A 396 -17.89 27.27 -7.39
CA ALA A 396 -19.04 26.47 -7.01
C ALA A 396 -19.43 26.68 -5.54
N ALA A 397 -18.46 26.76 -4.62
CA ALA A 397 -18.73 27.05 -3.21
C ALA A 397 -19.34 28.45 -3.00
N VAL A 398 -18.78 29.47 -3.64
CA VAL A 398 -19.30 30.85 -3.58
C VAL A 398 -20.71 30.94 -4.19
N CYS A 399 -20.97 30.23 -5.30
CA CYS A 399 -22.30 30.17 -5.90
C CYS A 399 -23.30 29.35 -5.09
N ALA A 400 -22.84 28.35 -4.32
CA ALA A 400 -23.69 27.58 -3.41
C ALA A 400 -24.11 28.41 -2.20
N ASP A 401 -23.23 29.27 -1.67
CA ASP A 401 -23.59 30.25 -0.62
C ASP A 401 -24.58 31.32 -1.13
N ALA A 402 -24.61 31.60 -2.43
CA ALA A 402 -25.61 32.47 -3.06
C ALA A 402 -26.96 31.77 -3.36
N LYS A 403 -27.08 30.46 -3.13
CA LYS A 403 -28.28 29.66 -3.39
C LYS A 403 -28.66 28.78 -2.18
N VAL A 404 -28.85 29.39 -1.01
CA VAL A 404 -29.54 28.72 0.11
C VAL A 404 -30.99 29.18 0.17
N ILE A 405 -31.81 28.75 -0.80
CA ILE A 405 -33.20 28.30 -0.59
C ILE A 405 -33.51 27.28 -1.71
N PHE A 406 -33.30 25.99 -1.45
CA PHE A 406 -34.23 24.86 -1.71
C PHE A 406 -33.49 23.50 -1.65
N SER A 407 -33.84 22.76 -0.60
CA SER A 407 -33.90 21.29 -0.41
C SER A 407 -32.92 20.35 -1.13
N GLY A 408 -32.17 19.60 -0.31
CA GLY A 408 -31.96 18.17 -0.54
C GLY A 408 -30.60 17.74 -1.07
N PHE A 409 -29.51 18.01 -0.35
CA PHE A 409 -28.28 17.21 -0.47
C PHE A 409 -27.71 16.90 0.92
N SER A 410 -27.35 15.62 1.06
CA SER A 410 -26.87 14.92 2.23
C SER A 410 -25.75 15.69 2.93
N VAL A 411 -25.97 15.97 4.21
CA VAL A 411 -25.11 16.73 5.10
C VAL A 411 -23.75 16.05 5.28
N PHE A 412 -22.67 16.70 4.83
CA PHE A 412 -21.36 16.60 5.49
C PHE A 412 -21.11 17.91 6.23
N ARG A 413 -21.15 17.86 7.56
CA ARG A 413 -20.94 19.03 8.43
C ARG A 413 -19.45 19.16 8.71
N LEU A 414 -18.79 20.17 8.13
CA LEU A 414 -17.48 20.61 8.61
C LEU A 414 -17.64 21.16 10.03
N ARG A 415 -17.14 20.44 11.04
CA ARG A 415 -16.95 21.01 12.38
C ARG A 415 -15.65 21.84 12.37
N ARG A 416 -15.80 23.15 12.60
CA ARG A 416 -14.74 24.03 13.11
C ARG A 416 -14.26 23.47 14.44
N THR A 417 -12.99 23.08 14.54
CA THR A 417 -12.32 23.04 15.84
C THR A 417 -12.01 24.48 16.24
N CYS A 418 -12.69 24.91 17.30
CA CYS A 418 -12.51 26.20 17.92
C CYS A 418 -11.26 26.13 18.81
N ASN A 419 -10.28 27.01 18.57
CA ASN A 419 -9.25 27.33 19.55
C ASN A 419 -9.89 28.03 20.76
N LYS A 420 -9.70 27.45 21.94
CA LYS A 420 -9.65 28.08 23.27
C LYS A 420 -8.74 27.15 24.09
N THR A 421 -7.65 27.56 24.74
CA THR A 421 -7.12 28.87 25.16
C THR A 421 -5.61 28.75 25.21
#